data_AF-A0AB38C2P7-F1
#
_entry.id   AF-A0AB38C2P7-F1
#
_cell.length_a   1.000
_cell.length_b   1.000
_cell.length_c   1.000
_cell.angle_alpha   90.00
_cell.angle_beta   90.00
_cell.angle_gamma   90.00
#
_symmetry.space_group_name_H-M   'P 1'
#
loop_
_entity.id
_entity.type
_entity.pdbx_description
1 polymer ?
#
loop_
_entity_poly.entity_id
_entity_poly.type
_entity_poly.pdbx_seq_one_letter_code
_entity_poly.pdbx_strand_id
1 'polypeptide(L)'
;MVKKIAFIVLGFLVGIAFDMVPHAFEVVAKTNVCRESCSNLLKVVSIVIYAILPIAWGCLLGVVIGKHHQKRILGILLTSALLSLVVMAVLTWFLYKHQHP
;
A
#
# COMPACT_ATOMS: atom_id res chain seq x y z
N MET A 1 -12.45 -4.63 23.27
CA MET A 1 -11.12 -4.16 22.81
C MET A 1 -10.43 -5.15 21.87
N VAL A 2 -10.38 -6.45 22.20
CA VAL A 2 -9.72 -7.49 21.38
C VAL A 2 -10.14 -7.49 19.90
N LYS A 3 -11.45 -7.39 19.61
CA LYS A 3 -11.96 -7.29 18.23
C LYS A 3 -11.41 -6.08 17.47
N LYS A 4 -11.20 -4.94 18.12
CA LYS A 4 -10.69 -3.72 17.48
C LYS A 4 -9.21 -3.86 17.11
N ILE A 5 -8.43 -4.49 18.00
CA ILE A 5 -7.01 -4.79 17.78
C ILE A 5 -6.84 -5.77 16.63
N ALA A 6 -7.64 -6.84 16.56
CA ALA A 6 -7.59 -7.81 15.46
C ALA A 6 -7.80 -7.17 14.08
N PHE A 7 -8.70 -6.18 13.97
CA PHE A 7 -8.94 -5.47 12.71
C PHE A 7 -7.86 -4.45 12.37
N ILE A 8 -7.21 -3.84 13.36
CA ILE A 8 -6.02 -3.00 13.14
C ILE A 8 -4.88 -3.87 12.60
N VAL A 9 -4.65 -5.04 13.20
CA VAL A 9 -3.64 -6.01 12.72
C VAL A 9 -3.98 -6.47 11.30
N LEU A 10 -5.26 -6.78 11.03
CA LEU A 10 -5.72 -7.14 9.68
C LEU A 10 -5.44 -6.01 8.68
N GLY A 11 -5.67 -4.74 9.05
CA GLY A 11 -5.37 -3.61 8.18
C GLY A 11 -3.88 -3.44 7.91
N PHE A 12 -3.03 -3.65 8.91
CA PHE A 12 -1.58 -3.71 8.70
C PHE A 12 -1.20 -4.79 7.68
N LEU A 13 -1.74 -6.01 7.83
CA LEU A 13 -1.48 -7.11 6.90
C LEU A 13 -1.96 -6.80 5.48
N VAL A 14 -3.12 -6.15 5.34
CA VAL A 14 -3.64 -5.71 4.04
C VAL A 14 -2.69 -4.69 3.39
N GLY A 15 -2.21 -3.70 4.14
CA GLY A 15 -1.28 -2.73 3.58
C GLY A 15 0.08 -3.34 3.21
N ILE A 16 0.58 -4.33 3.96
CA ILE A 16 1.77 -5.10 3.58
C ILE A 16 1.52 -5.89 2.29
N ALA A 17 0.34 -6.50 2.15
CA ALA A 17 -0.01 -7.24 0.94
C ALA A 17 -0.03 -6.32 -0.29
N PHE A 18 -0.52 -5.08 -0.16
CA PHE A 18 -0.46 -4.09 -1.25
C PHE A 18 0.98 -3.72 -1.65
N ASP A 19 1.92 -3.72 -0.70
CA ASP A 19 3.33 -3.48 -1.01
C ASP A 19 3.97 -4.63 -1.80
N MET A 20 3.54 -5.86 -1.54
CA MET A 20 3.99 -7.03 -2.28
C MET A 20 3.48 -7.06 -3.73
N VAL A 21 2.41 -6.33 -4.06
CA VAL A 21 1.79 -6.37 -5.39
C VAL A 21 2.75 -5.92 -6.48
N PRO A 22 3.35 -4.71 -6.43
CA PRO A 22 4.33 -4.31 -7.43
C PRO A 22 5.53 -5.25 -7.53
N HIS A 23 6.00 -5.79 -6.41
CA HIS A 23 7.12 -6.73 -6.43
C HIS A 23 6.75 -8.03 -7.18
N ALA A 24 5.54 -8.54 -6.98
CA ALA A 24 5.02 -9.67 -7.76
C ALA A 24 4.91 -9.33 -9.26
N PHE A 25 4.45 -8.13 -9.61
CA PHE A 25 4.41 -7.67 -11.00
C PHE A 25 5.81 -7.55 -11.62
N GLU A 26 6.78 -7.02 -10.88
CA GLU A 26 8.19 -6.90 -11.31
C GLU A 26 8.80 -8.28 -11.62
N VAL A 27 8.56 -9.28 -10.76
CA VAL A 27 9.04 -10.66 -10.97
C VAL A 27 8.40 -11.30 -12.19
N VAL A 28 7.08 -11.14 -12.39
CA VAL A 28 6.37 -11.69 -13.55
C VAL A 28 6.79 -11.00 -14.85
N ALA A 29 6.96 -9.68 -14.83
CA ALA A 29 7.37 -8.88 -15.98
C ALA A 29 8.88 -8.97 -16.30
N LYS A 30 9.68 -9.62 -15.43
CA LYS A 30 11.15 -9.66 -15.49
C LYS A 30 11.79 -8.26 -15.51
N THR A 31 11.09 -7.27 -14.95
CA THR A 31 11.56 -5.89 -14.84
C THR A 31 12.03 -5.68 -13.41
N ASN A 32 13.33 -5.85 -13.16
CA ASN A 32 13.91 -5.57 -11.84
C ASN A 32 13.99 -4.06 -11.61
N VAL A 33 13.10 -3.52 -10.78
CA VAL A 33 13.13 -2.12 -10.37
C VAL A 33 13.94 -1.99 -9.07
N CYS A 34 14.96 -1.15 -9.07
CA CYS A 34 15.81 -0.92 -7.90
C CYS A 34 15.06 -0.14 -6.82
N ARG A 35 14.27 -0.80 -5.97
CA ARG A 35 13.62 -0.13 -4.82
C ARG A 35 14.60 0.20 -3.69
N GLU A 36 15.50 -0.72 -3.37
CA GLU A 36 16.45 -0.57 -2.24
C GLU A 36 17.84 -0.04 -2.64
N SER A 37 18.17 -0.13 -3.93
CA SER A 37 19.48 0.20 -4.51
C SER A 37 19.48 1.47 -5.36
N CYS A 38 18.33 2.15 -5.49
CA CYS A 38 18.24 3.46 -6.17
C CYS A 38 18.89 4.58 -5.33
N SER A 39 19.04 5.77 -5.94
CA SER A 39 19.58 6.96 -5.28
C SER A 39 18.91 7.23 -3.93
N ASN A 40 19.67 7.77 -2.96
CA ASN A 40 19.26 7.91 -1.56
C ASN A 40 17.88 8.58 -1.39
N LEU A 41 17.51 9.51 -2.28
CA LEU A 41 16.24 10.23 -2.21
C LEU A 41 15.03 9.36 -2.61
N LEU A 42 15.17 8.55 -3.65
CA LEU A 42 14.12 7.62 -4.11
C LEU A 42 13.90 6.47 -3.11
N LYS A 43 14.98 6.01 -2.49
CA LYS A 43 14.94 5.00 -1.43
C LYS A 43 14.11 5.48 -0.23
N VAL A 44 14.35 6.71 0.24
CA VAL A 44 13.61 7.30 1.36
C VAL A 44 12.13 7.44 1.02
N VAL A 45 11.78 7.94 -0.16
CA VAL A 45 10.38 8.09 -0.58
C VAL A 45 9.67 6.72 -0.67
N SER A 46 10.33 5.71 -1.21
CA SER A 46 9.80 4.33 -1.25
C SER A 46 9.51 3.81 0.16
N ILE A 47 10.50 3.85 1.05
CA ILE A 47 10.37 3.35 2.43
C ILE A 47 9.25 4.08 3.18
N VAL A 48 9.16 5.40 3.04
CA VAL A 48 8.12 6.20 3.69
C VAL A 48 6.74 5.77 3.23
N ILE A 49 6.55 5.52 1.93
CA ILE A 49 5.24 5.11 1.39
C ILE A 49 4.91 3.66 1.81
N TYR A 50 5.89 2.75 1.79
CA TYR A 50 5.72 1.39 2.27
C TYR A 50 5.45 1.28 3.77
N ALA A 51 5.91 2.24 4.57
CA ALA A 51 5.58 2.30 6.01
C ALA A 51 4.23 2.98 6.27
N ILE A 52 3.89 4.03 5.53
CA ILE A 52 2.64 4.79 5.73
C ILE A 52 1.43 3.98 5.27
N LEU A 53 1.52 3.21 4.19
CA LEU A 53 0.38 2.47 3.63
C LEU A 53 -0.20 1.43 4.61
N PRO A 54 0.60 0.55 5.26
CA PRO A 54 0.12 -0.36 6.31
C PRO A 54 -0.48 0.34 7.52
N ILE A 55 0.14 1.44 7.96
CA ILE A 55 -0.37 2.24 9.09
C ILE A 55 -1.73 2.84 8.73
N ALA A 56 -1.86 3.40 7.53
CA ALA A 56 -3.10 4.00 7.05
C ALA A 56 -4.23 2.96 6.99
N TRP A 57 -3.97 1.77 6.48
CA TRP A 57 -4.95 0.67 6.44
C TRP A 57 -5.32 0.13 7.82
N GLY A 58 -4.35 -0.01 8.73
CA GLY A 58 -4.60 -0.38 10.12
C GLY A 58 -5.51 0.62 10.83
N CYS A 59 -5.23 1.93 10.69
CA CYS A 59 -6.07 3.00 11.21
C CYS A 59 -7.47 3.02 10.59
N LEU A 60 -7.57 2.88 9.26
CA LEU A 60 -8.83 2.89 8.53
C LEU A 60 -9.75 1.77 9.02
N LEU A 61 -9.27 0.53 9.07
CA LEU A 61 -10.06 -0.61 9.56
C LEU A 61 -10.40 -0.51 11.05
N GLY A 62 -9.50 0.07 11.86
CA GLY A 62 -9.75 0.37 13.26
C GLY A 62 -10.81 1.45 13.52
N VAL A 63 -11.02 2.40 12.58
CA VAL A 63 -12.06 3.45 12.66
C VAL A 63 -13.40 2.98 12.10
N VAL A 64 -13.34 2.14 11.08
CA VAL A 64 -14.51 1.65 10.34
C VAL A 64 -15.26 0.56 11.12
N ILE A 65 -14.56 -0.19 11.99
CA ILE A 65 -15.18 -1.20 12.85
C ILE A 65 -16.16 -0.58 13.86
N GLY A 66 -17.43 -0.95 13.74
CA GLY A 66 -18.52 -0.49 14.61
C GLY A 66 -19.48 0.51 13.97
N LYS A 67 -19.24 0.92 12.71
CA LYS A 67 -20.22 1.74 11.97
C LYS A 67 -21.26 0.85 11.27
N HIS A 68 -22.54 1.19 11.40
CA HIS A 68 -23.67 0.42 10.82
C HIS A 68 -23.89 0.65 9.31
N HIS A 69 -23.23 1.64 8.69
CA HIS A 69 -23.41 1.95 7.27
C HIS A 69 -22.50 1.12 6.35
N GLN A 70 -22.82 -0.17 6.22
CA GLN A 70 -22.05 -1.16 5.45
C GLN A 70 -21.76 -0.73 4.00
N LYS A 71 -22.73 -0.14 3.29
CA LYS A 71 -22.53 0.35 1.90
C LYS A 71 -21.52 1.49 1.80
N ARG A 72 -21.57 2.45 2.73
CA ARG A 72 -20.66 3.61 2.76
C ARG A 72 -19.24 3.19 3.15
N ILE A 73 -19.13 2.24 4.08
CA ILE A 73 -17.88 1.63 4.52
C ILE A 73 -17.20 0.88 3.37
N LEU A 74 -17.94 0.03 2.66
CA LEU A 74 -17.43 -0.70 1.50
C LEU A 74 -16.94 0.27 0.43
N GLY A 75 -17.68 1.36 0.17
CA GLY A 75 -17.25 2.42 -0.74
C GLY A 75 -15.92 3.06 -0.34
N ILE A 76 -15.74 3.41 0.93
CA ILE A 76 -14.49 4.01 1.45
C ILE A 76 -13.31 3.02 1.36
N LEU A 77 -13.55 1.74 1.67
CA LEU A 77 -12.53 0.69 1.56
C LEU A 77 -12.13 0.46 0.09
N LEU A 78 -13.10 0.47 -0.83
CA LEU A 78 -12.83 0.28 -2.25
C LEU A 78 -12.07 1.49 -2.84
N THR A 79 -12.48 2.72 -2.52
CA THR A 79 -11.79 3.91 -3.02
C THR A 79 -10.38 4.03 -2.44
N SER A 80 -10.18 3.68 -1.17
CA SER A 80 -8.83 3.65 -0.57
C SER A 80 -7.95 2.54 -1.15
N ALA A 81 -8.51 1.36 -1.48
CA ALA A 81 -7.79 0.32 -2.22
C ALA A 81 -7.38 0.77 -3.62
N LEU A 82 -8.31 1.37 -4.38
CA LEU A 82 -8.01 1.92 -5.69
C LEU A 82 -6.93 3.00 -5.62
N LEU A 83 -7.04 3.93 -4.66
CA LEU A 83 -6.04 4.97 -4.46
C LEU A 83 -4.67 4.38 -4.11
N SER A 84 -4.63 3.36 -3.23
CA SER A 84 -3.39 2.66 -2.87
C SER A 84 -2.75 2.04 -4.10
N LEU A 85 -3.52 1.35 -4.94
CA LEU A 85 -3.02 0.77 -6.19
C LEU A 85 -2.49 1.83 -7.16
N VAL A 86 -3.20 2.95 -7.31
CA VAL A 86 -2.76 4.06 -8.17
C VAL A 86 -1.44 4.65 -7.67
N VAL A 87 -1.31 4.91 -6.37
CA VAL A 87 -0.06 5.41 -5.79
C VAL A 87 1.10 4.45 -6.05
N MET A 88 0.88 3.15 -5.81
CA MET A 88 1.90 2.12 -6.04
C MET A 88 2.28 2.00 -7.52
N ALA A 89 1.30 2.09 -8.43
CA ALA A 89 1.54 2.07 -9.87
C ALA A 89 2.35 3.29 -10.33
N VAL A 90 2.00 4.49 -9.85
CA VAL A 90 2.72 5.74 -10.17
C VAL A 90 4.16 5.69 -9.66
N LEU A 91 4.38 5.20 -8.44
CA LEU A 91 5.73 5.03 -7.88
C LEU A 91 6.56 4.03 -8.69
N THR A 92 5.97 2.88 -9.01
CA THR A 92 6.65 1.84 -9.77
C THR A 92 6.99 2.35 -11.17
N TRP A 93 6.06 3.06 -11.83
CA TRP A 93 6.32 3.72 -13.11
C TRP A 93 7.43 4.77 -13.03
N PHE A 94 7.40 5.62 -12.00
CA PHE A 94 8.41 6.65 -11.81
C PHE A 94 9.81 6.05 -11.60
N LEU A 95 9.91 5.01 -10.76
CA LEU A 95 11.15 4.27 -10.54
C LEU A 95 11.65 3.61 -11.83
N TYR A 96 10.75 2.97 -12.57
CA TYR A 96 11.08 2.34 -13.86
C TYR A 96 11.63 3.35 -14.86
N LYS A 97 10.96 4.49 -15.07
CA LYS A 97 11.40 5.54 -15.99
C LYS A 97 12.75 6.16 -15.56
N HIS A 98 12.98 6.29 -14.25
CA HIS A 98 14.24 6.85 -13.76
C HIS A 98 15.42 5.87 -13.93
N GLN A 99 15.16 4.57 -13.87
CA GLN A 99 16.15 3.52 -14.07
C GLN A 99 16.42 3.24 -15.55
N HIS A 100 15.41 3.39 -16.41
CA HIS A 100 15.48 3.18 -17.86
C HIS A 100 15.14 4.49 -18.61
N PRO A 101 16.09 5.44 -18.71
CA PRO A 101 15.90 6.70 -19.42
C PRO A 101 15.72 6.53 -20.94
#